data_AF-A0A348YCW4-F1
#
_entry.id   AF-A0A348YCW4-F1
#
_cell.length_a   1.000
_cell.length_b   1.000
_cell.length_c   1.000
_cell.angle_alpha   90.00
_cell.angle_beta   90.00
_cell.angle_gamma   90.00
#
_symmetry.space_group_name_H-M   'P 1'
#
loop_
_entity.id
_entity.type
_entity.pdbx_description
1 polymer ?
#
loop_
_entity_poly.entity_id
_entity_poly.type
_entity_poly.pdbx_seq_one_letter_code
_entity_poly.pdbx_strand_id
1 'polypeptide(L)'
;AEQYLEEMYGKSDHKLENESIIKAQHKLHGHLQDLRYVSEFVALLYGKKRSRRWLKHVTKAQKALGQQSDMTDYQQYYQNKALSDSTALYGAGWLNAALVTREKATEKHLNKLYSCSVFW
;
A
#
# COMPACT_ATOMS: atom_id res chain seq x y z
N ALA A 1 -18.91 32.57 8.09
CA ALA A 1 -19.65 31.38 8.56
C ALA A 1 -19.63 30.28 7.50
N GLU A 2 -19.98 30.60 6.24
CA GLU A 2 -19.95 29.66 5.11
C GLU A 2 -18.56 29.06 4.84
N GLN A 3 -17.50 29.87 4.84
CA GLN A 3 -16.12 29.43 4.64
C GLN A 3 -15.63 28.44 5.72
N TYR A 4 -16.14 28.57 6.95
CA TYR A 4 -15.84 27.67 8.09
C TYR A 4 -16.59 26.33 7.97
N LEU A 5 -17.81 26.36 7.41
CA LEU A 5 -18.59 25.17 7.14
C LEU A 5 -17.99 24.40 5.95
N GLU A 6 -17.57 25.11 4.90
CA GLU A 6 -16.93 24.53 3.72
C GLU A 6 -15.59 23.84 4.05
N GLU A 7 -14.78 24.43 4.93
CA GLU A 7 -13.56 23.79 5.46
C GLU A 7 -13.85 22.56 6.34
N MET A 8 -14.90 22.60 7.16
CA MET A 8 -15.32 21.48 8.02
C MET A 8 -15.84 20.30 7.20
N TYR A 9 -16.70 20.55 6.20
CA TYR A 9 -17.25 19.52 5.32
C TYR A 9 -16.19 18.93 4.39
N GLY A 10 -15.31 19.76 3.82
CA GLY A 10 -14.19 19.28 2.99
C GLY A 10 -13.21 18.40 3.77
N LYS A 11 -12.91 18.75 5.03
CA LYS A 11 -12.02 17.94 5.88
C LYS A 11 -12.63 16.62 6.31
N SER A 12 -13.96 16.55 6.50
CA SER A 12 -14.65 15.29 6.79
C SER A 12 -14.69 14.36 5.59
N ASP A 13 -14.96 14.88 4.38
CA ASP A 13 -15.00 14.07 3.16
C ASP A 13 -13.64 13.48 2.82
N HIS A 14 -12.55 14.27 2.92
CA HIS A 14 -11.19 13.76 2.72
C HIS A 14 -10.80 12.68 3.74
N LYS A 15 -11.29 12.78 4.98
CA LYS A 15 -11.04 11.75 6.00
C LYS A 15 -11.76 10.44 5.64
N LEU A 16 -13.02 10.53 5.22
CA LEU A 16 -13.81 9.36 4.80
C LEU A 16 -13.21 8.68 3.56
N GLU A 17 -12.76 9.47 2.60
CA GLU A 17 -12.07 8.97 1.39
C GLU A 17 -10.76 8.25 1.76
N ASN A 18 -9.94 8.83 2.63
CA ASN A 18 -8.71 8.20 3.10
C ASN A 18 -8.96 6.89 3.85
N GLU A 19 -9.96 6.83 4.74
CA GLU A 19 -10.34 5.60 5.43
C GLU A 19 -10.80 4.50 4.44
N SER A 20 -11.53 4.90 3.39
CA SER A 20 -11.95 3.99 2.31
C SER A 20 -10.75 3.44 1.53
N ILE A 21 -9.80 4.31 1.16
CA ILE A 21 -8.56 3.94 0.46
C ILE A 21 -7.73 2.97 1.31
N ILE A 22 -7.54 3.26 2.60
CA ILE A 22 -6.78 2.39 3.51
C ILE A 22 -7.44 1.01 3.60
N LYS A 23 -8.76 0.94 3.75
CA LYS A 23 -9.50 -0.33 3.75
C LYS A 23 -9.33 -1.09 2.43
N ALA A 24 -9.38 -0.40 1.29
CA ALA A 24 -9.18 -1.00 -0.02
C ALA A 24 -7.77 -1.57 -0.17
N GLN A 25 -6.73 -0.85 0.29
CA GLN A 25 -5.34 -1.31 0.28
C GLN A 25 -5.13 -2.54 1.17
N HIS A 26 -5.69 -2.55 2.38
CA HIS A 26 -5.65 -3.71 3.28
C HIS A 26 -6.30 -4.94 2.65
N LYS A 27 -7.48 -4.77 2.05
CA LYS A 27 -8.19 -5.84 1.35
C LYS A 27 -7.38 -6.38 0.16
N LEU A 28 -6.78 -5.48 -0.62
CA LEU A 28 -5.91 -5.85 -1.74
C LEU A 28 -4.67 -6.62 -1.26
N HIS A 29 -4.05 -6.20 -0.15
CA HIS A 29 -2.92 -6.91 0.45
C HIS A 29 -3.31 -8.33 0.88
N GLY A 30 -4.46 -8.49 1.54
CA GLY A 30 -5.03 -9.81 1.87
C GLY A 30 -5.27 -10.68 0.64
N HIS A 31 -5.91 -10.13 -0.40
CA HIS A 31 -6.13 -10.87 -1.65
C HIS A 31 -4.82 -11.30 -2.34
N LEU A 32 -3.77 -10.46 -2.30
CA LEU A 32 -2.46 -10.83 -2.85
C LEU A 32 -1.79 -11.96 -2.04
N GLN A 33 -2.00 -11.98 -0.72
CA GLN A 33 -1.54 -13.05 0.15
C GLN A 33 -2.26 -14.37 -0.16
N ASP A 34 -3.58 -14.35 -0.30
CA ASP A 34 -4.38 -15.53 -0.66
C ASP A 34 -3.98 -16.05 -2.04
N LEU A 35 -3.85 -15.14 -3.02
CA LEU A 35 -3.43 -15.45 -4.38
C LEU A 35 -2.06 -16.12 -4.38
N ARG A 36 -1.12 -15.64 -3.55
CA ARG A 36 0.20 -16.25 -3.39
C ARG A 36 0.08 -17.66 -2.85
N TYR A 37 -0.67 -17.88 -1.76
CA TYR A 37 -0.79 -19.21 -1.16
C TYR A 37 -1.45 -20.23 -2.09
N VAL A 38 -2.54 -19.85 -2.76
CA VAL A 38 -3.19 -20.71 -3.77
C VAL A 38 -2.20 -21.04 -4.89
N SER A 39 -1.44 -20.05 -5.36
CA SER A 39 -0.44 -20.25 -6.41
C SER A 39 0.72 -21.15 -5.96
N GLU A 40 1.19 -21.04 -4.72
CA GLU A 40 2.23 -21.89 -4.14
C GLU A 40 1.74 -23.34 -4.02
N PHE A 41 0.49 -23.53 -3.58
CA PHE A 41 -0.13 -24.84 -3.42
C PHE A 41 -0.23 -25.59 -4.75
N VAL A 42 -0.74 -24.93 -5.79
CA VAL A 42 -0.93 -25.59 -7.08
C VAL A 42 0.33 -25.55 -7.96
N ALA A 43 1.40 -24.82 -7.59
CA ALA A 43 2.61 -24.67 -8.40
C ALA A 43 3.28 -25.99 -8.82
N LEU A 44 3.09 -27.06 -8.03
CA LEU A 44 3.61 -28.40 -8.32
C LEU A 44 2.92 -29.04 -9.54
N LEU A 45 1.68 -28.64 -9.84
CA LEU A 45 0.90 -29.15 -10.97
C LEU A 45 1.25 -28.47 -12.31
N TYR A 46 2.04 -27.38 -12.27
CA TYR A 46 2.30 -26.53 -13.43
C TYR A 46 3.79 -26.37 -13.71
N GLY A 47 4.10 -25.90 -14.93
CA GLY A 47 5.49 -25.73 -15.38
C GLY A 47 6.30 -24.82 -14.46
N LYS A 48 7.38 -25.36 -13.88
CA LYS A 48 8.28 -24.72 -12.90
C LYS A 48 8.72 -23.29 -13.27
N LYS A 49 8.91 -22.99 -14.55
CA LYS A 49 9.32 -21.66 -15.02
C LYS A 49 8.20 -20.63 -14.93
N ARG A 50 6.96 -20.99 -15.31
CA ARG A 50 5.81 -20.08 -15.33
C ARG A 50 5.30 -19.83 -13.91
N SER A 51 5.15 -20.88 -13.11
CA SER A 51 4.75 -20.76 -11.70
C SER A 51 5.74 -19.92 -10.89
N ARG A 52 7.05 -20.10 -11.09
CA ARG A 52 8.08 -19.26 -10.43
C ARG A 52 8.03 -17.79 -10.87
N ARG A 53 7.77 -17.51 -12.14
CA ARG A 53 7.65 -16.12 -12.64
C ARG A 53 6.43 -15.45 -12.03
N TRP A 54 5.28 -16.11 -12.03
CA TRP A 54 4.05 -15.62 -11.42
C TRP A 54 4.25 -15.35 -9.92
N LEU A 55 4.71 -16.34 -9.15
CA LEU A 55 4.96 -16.21 -7.72
C LEU A 55 5.89 -15.03 -7.41
N LYS A 56 6.97 -14.85 -8.19
CA LYS A 56 7.87 -13.70 -8.05
C LYS A 56 7.14 -12.36 -8.19
N HIS A 57 6.18 -12.24 -9.10
CA HIS A 57 5.43 -11.01 -9.30
C HIS A 57 4.41 -10.78 -8.17
N VAL A 58 3.68 -11.81 -7.76
CA VAL A 58 2.73 -11.73 -6.64
C VAL A 58 3.45 -11.35 -5.35
N THR A 59 4.55 -12.02 -4.99
CA THR A 59 5.34 -11.71 -3.78
C THR A 59 5.87 -10.28 -3.80
N LYS A 60 6.31 -9.77 -4.96
CA LYS A 60 6.80 -8.39 -5.07
C LYS A 60 5.69 -7.36 -4.90
N ALA A 61 4.52 -7.60 -5.49
CA ALA A 61 3.36 -6.73 -5.33
C ALA A 61 2.89 -6.71 -3.87
N GLN A 62 2.72 -7.88 -3.25
CA GLN A 62 2.34 -8.02 -1.84
C GLN A 62 3.31 -7.26 -0.94
N LYS A 63 4.62 -7.49 -1.08
CA LYS A 63 5.65 -6.83 -0.26
C LYS A 63 5.66 -5.32 -0.43
N ALA A 64 5.52 -4.82 -1.66
CA ALA A 64 5.51 -3.39 -1.92
C ALA A 64 4.30 -2.70 -1.26
N LEU A 65 3.11 -3.31 -1.38
CA LEU A 65 1.89 -2.79 -0.78
C LEU A 65 1.93 -2.81 0.76
N GLY A 66 2.49 -3.88 1.36
CA GLY A 66 2.72 -3.94 2.80
C GLY A 66 3.68 -2.85 3.28
N GLN A 67 4.81 -2.67 2.60
CA GLN A 67 5.80 -1.63 2.94
C GLN A 67 5.24 -0.19 2.81
N GLN A 68 4.38 0.05 1.82
CA GLN A 68 3.70 1.33 1.67
C GLN A 68 2.76 1.55 2.86
N SER A 69 1.96 0.55 3.23
CA SER A 69 1.02 0.64 4.35
C SER A 69 1.76 0.90 5.67
N ASP A 70 2.83 0.15 5.95
CA ASP A 70 3.68 0.37 7.13
C ASP A 70 4.23 1.79 7.17
N MET A 71 4.70 2.33 6.02
CA MET A 71 5.22 3.70 5.96
C MET A 71 4.15 4.76 6.18
N THR A 72 2.92 4.54 5.70
CA THR A 72 1.78 5.42 5.99
C THR A 72 1.48 5.44 7.49
N ASP A 73 1.44 4.27 8.14
CA ASP A 73 1.19 4.16 9.58
C ASP A 73 2.29 4.85 10.38
N TYR A 74 3.56 4.67 10.00
CA TYR A 74 4.68 5.39 10.62
C TYR A 74 4.57 6.90 10.38
N GLN A 75 4.21 7.34 9.18
CA GLN A 75 4.08 8.77 8.87
C GLN A 75 3.00 9.41 9.75
N GLN A 76 1.84 8.77 9.89
CA GLN A 76 0.77 9.24 10.77
C GLN A 76 1.20 9.25 12.24
N TYR A 77 1.91 8.21 12.70
CA TYR A 77 2.46 8.15 14.05
C TYR A 77 3.42 9.31 14.34
N TYR A 78 4.37 9.57 13.43
CA TYR A 78 5.34 10.66 13.60
C TYR A 78 4.70 12.04 13.49
N GLN A 79 3.68 12.22 12.65
CA GLN A 79 2.90 13.47 12.61
C GLN A 79 2.18 13.74 13.94
N ASN A 80 1.53 12.73 14.52
CA ASN A 80 0.90 12.86 15.82
C ASN A 80 1.93 13.12 16.93
N LYS A 81 3.08 12.43 16.88
CA LYS A 81 4.17 12.62 17.84
C LYS A 81 4.76 14.03 17.76
N ALA A 82 4.85 14.60 16.55
CA ALA A 82 5.36 15.95 16.32
C ALA A 82 4.56 17.07 17.00
N LEU A 83 3.31 16.79 17.41
CA LEU A 83 2.52 17.72 18.22
C LEU A 83 3.09 17.92 19.63
N SER A 84 3.79 16.91 20.16
CA SER A 84 4.39 16.92 21.51
C SER A 84 5.92 17.00 21.51
N ASP A 85 6.57 16.51 20.46
CA ASP A 85 8.01 16.34 20.38
C ASP A 85 8.52 16.93 19.06
N SER A 86 9.19 18.08 19.14
CA SER A 86 9.71 18.77 17.95
C SER A 86 10.76 17.96 17.19
N THR A 87 11.42 16.99 17.84
CA THR A 87 12.39 16.10 17.16
C THR A 87 11.70 15.14 16.20
N ALA A 88 10.41 14.82 16.42
CA ALA A 88 9.63 13.97 15.53
C ALA A 88 9.27 14.65 14.20
N LEU A 89 9.36 15.98 14.10
CA LEU A 89 9.12 16.73 12.85
C LEU A 89 10.06 16.27 11.72
N TYR A 90 11.32 16.00 12.05
CA TYR A 90 12.28 15.48 11.08
C TYR A 90 11.83 14.13 10.52
N GLY A 91 11.41 13.21 11.40
CA GLY A 91 10.91 11.89 11.01
C GLY A 91 9.66 11.97 10.14
N ALA A 92 8.70 12.83 10.51
CA ALA A 92 7.49 13.07 9.73
C ALA A 92 7.81 13.61 8.33
N GLY A 93 8.73 14.57 8.23
CA GLY A 93 9.17 15.14 6.94
C GLY A 93 9.88 14.11 6.05
N TRP A 94 10.80 13.32 6.63
CA TRP A 94 11.51 12.28 5.89
C TRP A 94 10.58 11.18 5.37
N LEU A 95 9.65 10.71 6.21
CA LEU A 95 8.67 9.70 5.82
C LEU A 95 7.76 10.22 4.70
N ASN A 96 7.32 11.48 4.77
CA ASN A 96 6.52 12.10 3.72
C ASN A 96 7.23 12.11 2.35
N ALA A 97 8.54 12.44 2.34
CA ALA A 97 9.34 12.40 1.11
C ALA A 97 9.58 10.96 0.60
N ALA A 98 9.82 10.02 1.52
CA ALA A 98 10.08 8.62 1.17
C ALA A 98 8.83 7.92 0.60
N LEU A 99 7.64 8.29 1.08
CA LEU A 99 6.35 7.69 0.70
C LEU A 99 6.08 7.82 -0.81
N VAL A 100 6.33 8.99 -1.40
CA VAL A 100 6.14 9.25 -2.84
C VAL A 100 6.94 8.26 -3.71
N THR A 101 8.16 7.93 -3.30
CA THR A 101 8.99 6.97 -4.05
C THR A 101 8.46 5.53 -3.89
N ARG A 102 7.88 5.22 -2.73
CA ARG A 102 7.31 3.90 -2.44
C ARG A 102 6.00 3.66 -3.17
N GLU A 103 5.12 4.65 -3.23
CA GLU A 103 3.87 4.58 -4.00
C GLU A 103 4.15 4.25 -5.47
N LYS A 104 5.12 4.95 -6.09
CA LYS A 104 5.57 4.64 -7.47
C LYS A 104 6.11 3.21 -7.61
N ALA A 105 6.81 2.71 -6.59
CA ALA A 105 7.32 1.34 -6.61
C ALA A 105 6.18 0.31 -6.48
N THR A 106 5.20 0.56 -5.60
CA THR A 106 4.00 -0.27 -5.44
C THR A 106 3.21 -0.33 -6.74
N GLU A 107 2.93 0.83 -7.34
CA GLU A 107 2.23 0.94 -8.61
C GLU A 107 2.94 0.12 -9.70
N LYS A 108 4.27 0.29 -9.82
CA LYS A 108 5.09 -0.49 -10.77
C LYS A 108 4.95 -2.00 -10.55
N HIS A 109 4.94 -2.46 -9.31
CA HIS A 109 4.82 -3.88 -8.99
C HIS A 109 3.41 -4.42 -9.25
N LEU A 110 2.36 -3.66 -8.93
CA LEU A 110 0.98 -4.00 -9.25
C LEU A 110 0.76 -4.06 -10.76
N ASN A 111 1.22 -3.05 -11.51
CA ASN A 111 1.18 -3.04 -12.97
C ASN A 111 1.92 -4.24 -13.57
N LYS A 112 3.07 -4.63 -12.98
CA LYS A 112 3.80 -5.79 -13.46
C LYS A 112 3.06 -7.10 -13.19
N LEU A 113 2.41 -7.22 -12.03
CA LEU A 113 1.57 -8.37 -11.70
C LEU A 113 0.37 -8.44 -12.66
N TYR A 114 -0.31 -7.31 -12.89
CA TYR A 114 -1.43 -7.22 -13.83
C TYR A 114 -1.03 -7.56 -15.27
N SER A 115 0.14 -7.11 -15.71
CA SER A 115 0.70 -7.45 -17.04
C SER A 115 1.21 -8.89 -17.15
N CYS A 116 1.40 -9.57 -16.01
CA CYS A 116 1.72 -10.98 -16.05
C CYS A 116 0.43 -11.68 -16.45
N SER A 117 0.39 -12.24 -17.67
CA SER A 117 -0.71 -13.09 -18.09
C SER A 117 -1.05 -14.07 -16.97
N VAL A 118 -2.36 -14.34 -16.83
CA VAL A 118 -3.01 -15.28 -15.91
C VAL A 118 -2.08 -16.46 -15.58
N PHE A 119 -2.22 -17.02 -14.38
CA PHE A 119 -1.43 -18.08 -13.74
C PHE A 119 -1.08 -19.37 -14.58
N TRP A 120 -1.18 -19.36 -15.90
CA TRP A 120 -1.00 -20.44 -16.86
C TRP A 120 -0.02 -20.09 -17.99
#